data_AF-A0A665VJZ1-F1
#
_entry.id   AF-A0A665VJZ1-F1
#
_cell.length_a   1.000
_cell.length_b   1.000
_cell.length_c   1.000
_cell.angle_alpha   90.00
_cell.angle_beta   90.00
_cell.angle_gamma   90.00
#
_symmetry.space_group_name_H-M   'P 1'
#
loop_
_entity.id
_entity.type
_entity.pdbx_description
1 polymer ?
#
loop_
_entity_poly.entity_id
_entity_poly.type
_entity_poly.pdbx_seq_one_letter_code
_entity_poly.pdbx_strand_id
1 'polypeptide(L)'
;MRNLTLLDIRTSFIDGVSEPVLKSLLDHLLEKEVIADCEMGSMKGIWDHFDKARSVIDLVRNKGEAASSIMIEFLCKKDPFFSGHLGLI
;
A
#
# COMPACT_ATOMS: atom_id res chain seq x y z
N MET A 1 5.05 2.31 22.03
CA MET A 1 4.48 1.76 20.78
C MET A 1 5.52 1.95 19.70
N ARG A 2 5.86 0.90 18.94
CA ARG A 2 6.77 1.06 17.79
C ARG A 2 5.97 1.75 16.70
N ASN A 3 6.40 2.93 16.25
CA ASN A 3 5.87 3.52 15.02
C ASN A 3 6.58 2.81 13.85
N LEU A 4 5.95 1.77 13.31
CA LEU A 4 6.46 1.09 12.12
C LEU A 4 6.24 1.98 10.90
N THR A 5 7.26 2.07 10.06
CA THR A 5 7.21 2.77 8.79
C THR A 5 6.80 1.82 7.66
N LEU A 6 6.42 2.38 6.51
CA LEU A 6 6.21 1.57 5.29
C LEU A 6 7.48 0.79 4.87
N LEU A 7 8.67 1.24 5.29
CA LEU A 7 9.90 0.50 5.06
C LEU A 7 9.97 -0.77 5.92
N ASP A 8 9.54 -0.68 7.18
CA ASP A 8 9.60 -1.80 8.13
C ASP A 8 8.65 -2.94 7.75
N ILE A 9 7.46 -2.60 7.26
CA ILE A 9 6.44 -3.58 6.87
C ILE A 9 6.58 -4.05 5.41
N ARG A 10 7.52 -3.48 4.65
CA ARG A 10 7.57 -3.60 3.18
C ARG A 10 7.53 -5.03 2.69
N THR A 11 8.39 -5.87 3.25
CA THR A 11 8.51 -7.28 2.82
C THR A 11 7.22 -8.04 3.13
N SER A 12 6.73 -7.95 4.37
CA SER A 12 5.48 -8.59 4.79
C SER A 12 4.25 -8.08 4.02
N PHE A 13 4.26 -6.81 3.64
CA PHE A 13 3.21 -6.24 2.80
C PHE A 13 3.23 -6.86 1.40
N ILE A 14 4.39 -6.92 0.74
CA ILE A 14 4.54 -7.50 -0.60
C ILE A 14 4.13 -8.98 -0.60
N ASP A 15 4.59 -9.74 0.39
CA ASP A 15 4.39 -11.18 0.43
C ASP A 15 2.97 -11.58 0.87
N GLY A 16 2.31 -10.75 1.68
CA GLY A 16 1.07 -11.10 2.37
C GLY A 16 -0.17 -10.35 1.93
N VAL A 17 -0.06 -9.24 1.19
CA VAL A 17 -1.25 -8.50 0.76
C VAL A 17 -2.06 -9.35 -0.21
N SER A 18 -3.37 -9.39 -0.05
CA SER A 18 -4.23 -10.09 -1.00
C SER A 18 -4.55 -9.19 -2.20
N GLU A 19 -4.75 -9.80 -3.38
CA GLU A 19 -5.10 -9.06 -4.59
C GLU A 19 -6.34 -8.14 -4.43
N PRO A 20 -7.44 -8.55 -3.74
CA PRO A 20 -8.59 -7.66 -3.50
C PRO A 20 -8.27 -6.45 -2.61
N VAL A 21 -7.43 -6.64 -1.58
CA VAL A 21 -6.99 -5.55 -0.70
C VAL A 21 -6.07 -4.60 -1.47
N LEU A 22 -5.14 -5.13 -2.27
CA LEU A 22 -4.26 -4.34 -3.12
C LEU A 22 -5.02 -3.52 -4.17
N LYS A 23 -6.05 -4.09 -4.81
CA LYS A 23 -6.93 -3.35 -5.73
C LYS A 23 -7.68 -2.23 -5.03
N SER A 24 -8.31 -2.54 -3.89
CA SER A 24 -9.04 -1.53 -3.12
C SER A 24 -8.13 -0.41 -2.61
N LEU A 25 -6.90 -0.75 -2.22
CA LEU A 25 -5.89 0.23 -1.81
C LEU A 25 -5.53 1.16 -2.97
N LEU A 26 -5.30 0.62 -4.17
CA LEU A 26 -5.01 1.42 -5.36
C LEU A 26 -6.13 2.41 -5.69
N ASP A 27 -7.38 1.93 -5.67
CA ASP A 27 -8.54 2.79 -5.92
C ASP A 27 -8.63 3.92 -4.89
N HIS A 28 -8.36 3.61 -3.61
CA HIS A 28 -8.35 4.61 -2.54
C HIS A 28 -7.21 5.63 -2.69
N LEU A 29 -6.00 5.17 -3.04
CA LEU A 29 -4.86 6.05 -3.24
C LEU A 29 -5.02 6.96 -4.47
N LEU A 30 -5.75 6.49 -5.50
CA LEU A 30 -6.14 7.31 -6.64
C LEU A 30 -7.20 8.36 -6.24
N GLU A 31 -8.23 7.96 -5.48
CA GLU A 31 -9.26 8.87 -4.95
C GLU A 31 -8.65 10.00 -4.10
N LYS A 32 -7.61 9.69 -3.32
CA LYS A 32 -6.90 10.67 -2.48
C LYS A 32 -5.82 11.46 -3.22
N GLU A 33 -5.71 11.28 -4.54
CA GLU A 33 -4.68 11.90 -5.40
C GLU A 33 -3.24 11.62 -4.89
N VAL A 34 -3.08 10.54 -4.12
CA VAL A 34 -1.77 10.06 -3.71
C VAL A 34 -1.06 9.46 -4.92
N ILE A 35 -1.77 8.73 -5.78
CA ILE A 35 -1.23 8.21 -7.04
C ILE A 35 -1.95 8.91 -8.19
N ALA A 36 -1.20 9.36 -9.21
CA ALA A 36 -1.77 9.96 -10.41
C ALA A 36 -2.21 8.88 -11.41
N ASP A 37 -3.18 9.18 -12.27
CA ASP A 37 -3.66 8.26 -13.33
C ASP A 37 -2.53 7.74 -14.24
N CYS A 38 -1.52 8.56 -14.54
CA CYS A 38 -0.35 8.13 -15.31
C CYS A 38 0.49 7.06 -14.58
N GLU A 39 0.62 7.19 -13.26
CA GLU A 39 1.31 6.20 -12.42
C GLU A 39 0.47 4.91 -12.33
N MET A 40 -0.86 5.04 -12.21
CA MET A 40 -1.79 3.91 -12.22
C MET A 40 -1.77 3.13 -13.54
N GLY A 41 -1.72 3.85 -14.68
CA GLY A 41 -1.61 3.25 -16.01
C GLY A 41 -0.33 2.41 -16.18
N SER A 42 0.77 2.85 -15.57
CA SER A 42 2.03 2.11 -15.56
C SER A 42 1.96 0.82 -14.73
N MET A 43 1.17 0.83 -13.64
CA MET A 43 0.92 -0.34 -12.79
C MET A 43 -0.14 -1.33 -13.33
N LYS A 44 -0.86 -0.94 -14.39
CA LYS A 44 -1.83 -1.80 -15.10
C LYS A 44 -1.21 -2.68 -16.18
N GLY A 45 0.04 -2.43 -16.57
CA GLY A 45 0.79 -3.32 -17.46
C GLY A 45 1.07 -4.67 -16.80
N ILE A 46 1.36 -5.70 -17.61
CA ILE A 46 1.56 -7.13 -17.28
C ILE A 46 2.57 -7.33 -16.14
N TRP A 47 2.18 -7.04 -14.90
CA TRP A 47 3.03 -7.10 -13.72
C TRP A 47 2.41 -8.13 -12.78
N ASP A 48 3.27 -8.99 -12.24
CA ASP A 48 2.88 -9.96 -11.22
C ASP A 48 2.35 -9.24 -9.97
N HIS A 49 1.51 -9.92 -9.19
CA HIS A 49 0.95 -9.41 -7.94
C HIS A 49 2.03 -8.80 -7.02
N PHE A 50 3.18 -9.47 -6.89
CA PHE A 50 4.27 -9.03 -6.02
C PHE A 50 4.93 -7.75 -6.53
N ASP A 51 5.15 -7.62 -7.84
CA ASP A 51 5.74 -6.42 -8.44
C ASP A 51 4.80 -5.21 -8.32
N LYS A 52 3.49 -5.46 -8.39
CA LYS A 52 2.47 -4.44 -8.15
C LYS A 52 2.45 -3.98 -6.69
N ALA A 53 2.44 -4.90 -5.73
CA ALA A 53 2.51 -4.58 -4.31
C ALA A 53 3.77 -3.79 -3.97
N ARG A 54 4.92 -4.19 -4.53
CA ARG A 54 6.21 -3.48 -4.41
C ARG A 54 6.11 -2.05 -4.93
N SER A 55 5.55 -1.87 -6.12
CA SER A 55 5.42 -0.56 -6.74
C SER A 55 4.55 0.38 -5.93
N VAL A 56 3.43 -0.10 -5.39
CA VAL A 56 2.52 0.71 -4.57
C VAL A 56 3.23 1.21 -3.31
N ILE A 57 3.84 0.32 -2.54
CA ILE A 57 4.45 0.70 -1.27
C ILE A 57 5.66 1.61 -1.46
N ASP A 58 6.47 1.38 -2.50
CA ASP A 58 7.63 2.23 -2.80
C ASP A 58 7.18 3.61 -3.32
N LEU A 59 6.11 3.69 -4.11
CA LEU A 59 5.56 4.95 -4.61
C LEU A 59 4.93 5.80 -3.50
N VAL A 60 4.12 5.18 -2.63
CA VAL A 60 3.53 5.86 -1.46
C VAL A 60 4.64 6.39 -0.54
N ARG A 61 5.68 5.58 -0.28
CA ARG A 61 6.83 6.01 0.54
C ARG A 61 7.55 7.21 -0.07
N ASN A 62 7.74 7.22 -1.40
CA ASN A 62 8.39 8.35 -2.10
C ASN A 62 7.60 9.65 -2.02
N LYS A 63 6.28 9.59 -1.80
CA LYS A 63 5.42 10.78 -1.63
C LYS A 63 5.41 11.34 -0.21
N GLY A 64 6.09 10.67 0.72
CA GLY A 64 6.33 11.15 2.07
C GLY A 64 5.31 10.68 3.11
N GLU A 65 5.38 11.27 4.30
CA GLU A 65 4.66 10.76 5.48
C GLU A 65 3.14 10.92 5.39
N ALA A 66 2.64 11.96 4.73
CA ALA A 66 1.20 12.16 4.54
C ALA A 66 0.60 11.01 3.72
N ALA A 67 1.23 10.66 2.60
CA ALA A 67 0.83 9.53 1.77
C ALA A 67 0.94 8.20 2.53
N SER A 68 2.03 8.03 3.28
CA SER A 68 2.25 6.84 4.12
C SER A 68 1.16 6.67 5.16
N SER A 69 0.73 7.76 5.80
CA SER A 69 -0.34 7.77 6.78
C SER A 69 -1.69 7.38 6.17
N ILE A 70 -2.00 7.89 4.96
CA ILE A 70 -3.22 7.52 4.23
C ILE A 70 -3.27 6.02 3.94
N MET A 71 -2.17 5.44 3.45
CA MET A 71 -2.09 4.00 3.17
C MET A 71 -2.26 3.17 4.45
N ILE A 72 -1.59 3.53 5.54
CA ILE A 72 -1.68 2.82 6.83
C ILE A 72 -3.11 2.90 7.37
N GLU A 73 -3.71 4.09 7.39
CA GLU A 73 -5.08 4.26 7.89
C GLU A 73 -6.08 3.42 7.08
N PHE A 74 -5.94 3.42 5.76
CA PHE A 74 -6.77 2.60 4.89
C PHE A 74 -6.62 1.10 5.20
N LEU A 75 -5.38 0.60 5.30
CA LEU A 75 -5.11 -0.81 5.57
C LEU A 75 -5.71 -1.23 6.91
N CYS A 76 -5.50 -0.44 7.97
CA CYS A 76 -6.05 -0.71 9.30
C CYS A 76 -7.58 -0.75 9.33
N LYS A 77 -8.25 0.04 8.48
CA LYS A 77 -9.72 0.00 8.34
C LYS A 77 -10.19 -1.15 7.46
N LYS A 78 -9.48 -1.44 6.38
CA LYS A 78 -9.90 -2.39 5.34
C LYS A 78 -9.64 -3.85 5.74
N ASP A 79 -8.50 -4.10 6.35
CA ASP A 79 -8.08 -5.43 6.78
C ASP A 79 -7.32 -5.35 8.13
N PRO A 80 -8.05 -5.25 9.25
CA PRO A 80 -7.44 -5.20 10.58
C PRO A 80 -6.60 -6.44 10.89
N PHE A 81 -6.97 -7.61 10.36
CA PHE A 81 -6.23 -8.84 10.58
C PHE A 81 -4.85 -8.77 9.93
N PHE A 82 -4.80 -8.33 8.67
CA PHE A 82 -3.54 -8.12 7.97
C PHE A 82 -2.73 -6.99 8.60
N SER A 83 -3.35 -5.88 9.00
CA SER A 83 -2.66 -4.80 9.72
C SER A 83 -2.06 -5.25 11.05
N GLY A 84 -2.74 -6.12 11.80
CA GLY A 84 -2.18 -6.73 13.01
C GLY A 84 -0.99 -7.64 12.70
N HIS A 85 -1.05 -8.41 11.60
CA HIS A 85 0.08 -9.21 11.13
C HIS A 85 1.29 -8.34 10.74
N LEU A 86 1.05 -7.15 10.19
CA LEU A 86 2.10 -6.16 9.87
C LEU A 86 2.58 -5.38 11.11
N GLY A 87 1.92 -5.52 12.27
CA GLY A 87 2.25 -4.78 13.50
C GLY A 87 1.85 -3.30 13.47
N LEU A 88 0.93 -2.90 12.59
CA LEU A 88 0.43 -1.53 12.46
C LEU A 88 -0.57 -1.14 13.55
N ILE A 89 -1.19 -2.13 14.20
CA ILE A 89 -2.18 -1.98 15.27
C ILE A 89 -1.91 -2.97 16.41
#